data_AF-A0A949XRX6-F1
#
_entry.id   AF-A0A949XRX6-F1
#
_cell.length_a   1.000
_cell.length_b   1.000
_cell.length_c   1.000
_cell.angle_alpha   90.00
_cell.angle_beta   90.00
_cell.angle_gamma   90.00
#
_symmetry.space_group_name_H-M   'P 1'
#
loop_
_entity.id
_entity.type
_entity.pdbx_description
1 polymer ?
#
loop_
_entity_poly.entity_id
_entity_poly.type
_entity_poly.pdbx_seq_one_letter_code
_entity_poly.pdbx_strand_id
1 'polypeptide(L)'
;PSPEVHQGAVFWVIGTDTFDDSGFFTLTTQGYVSPRHEDLEFPAMAAGGSSSQDGGNEKAIITFTLSGNGGPTGADHGGFYPSTAYGRLTSTSNGLLDSVINIADLGQSPQDGFTEYLGFPGPTRPRWGDYNNAIFLPWSGGKIYFATNYIQYPNCLPPEFTLTMGTCDGTRDGYANWGTSVNFVVP
;
A
#
# COMPACT_ATOMS: atom_id res chain seq x y z
N PRO A 1 -24.96 -4.53 14.26
CA PRO A 1 -23.77 -4.05 13.51
C PRO A 1 -24.20 -3.13 12.37
N SER A 2 -23.69 -1.89 12.33
CA SER A 2 -23.83 -1.03 11.16
C SER A 2 -22.98 -1.57 10.01
N PRO A 3 -23.41 -1.44 8.74
CA PRO A 3 -22.54 -1.71 7.60
C PRO A 3 -21.30 -0.84 7.67
N GLU A 4 -20.13 -1.44 7.47
CA GLU A 4 -18.86 -0.73 7.28
C GLU A 4 -18.58 -0.66 5.77
N VAL A 5 -18.23 0.54 5.28
CA VAL A 5 -17.78 0.74 3.90
C VAL A 5 -16.25 0.77 3.94
N HIS A 6 -15.62 -0.10 3.16
CA HIS A 6 -14.17 -0.23 3.07
C HIS A 6 -13.70 -0.03 1.64
N GLN A 7 -12.51 0.53 1.49
CA GLN A 7 -11.83 0.71 0.23
C GLN A 7 -11.04 -0.56 -0.13
N GLY A 8 -11.21 -1.01 -1.36
CA GLY A 8 -10.46 -2.12 -1.94
C GLY A 8 -9.82 -1.74 -3.27
N ALA A 9 -9.08 -2.68 -3.84
CA ALA A 9 -8.50 -2.58 -5.18
C ALA A 9 -9.06 -3.66 -6.10
N VAL A 10 -9.32 -3.32 -7.36
CA VAL A 10 -9.56 -4.27 -8.44
C VAL A 10 -8.31 -4.36 -9.30
N PHE A 11 -8.03 -5.54 -9.86
CA PHE A 11 -6.89 -5.74 -10.74
C PHE A 11 -7.26 -6.61 -11.95
N TRP A 12 -6.48 -6.44 -13.01
CA TRP A 12 -6.60 -7.18 -14.26
C TRP A 12 -5.21 -7.64 -14.71
N VAL A 13 -5.14 -8.87 -15.20
CA VAL A 13 -3.95 -9.46 -15.81
C VAL A 13 -4.20 -9.51 -17.30
N ILE A 14 -3.41 -8.76 -18.06
CA ILE A 14 -3.56 -8.63 -19.51
C ILE A 14 -2.57 -9.58 -20.20
N GLY A 15 -3.09 -10.49 -21.00
CA GLY A 15 -2.32 -11.37 -21.87
C GLY A 15 -1.90 -10.63 -23.13
N THR A 16 -0.61 -10.75 -23.48
CA THR A 16 0.00 -10.01 -24.59
C THR A 16 0.18 -10.85 -25.86
N ASP A 17 0.10 -12.18 -25.77
CA ASP A 17 0.43 -13.09 -26.88
C ASP A 17 -0.43 -12.84 -28.14
N THR A 18 -1.69 -12.45 -27.96
CA THR A 18 -2.62 -12.19 -29.07
C THR A 18 -2.36 -10.84 -29.76
N PHE A 19 -1.57 -9.97 -29.15
CA PHE A 19 -1.36 -8.62 -29.66
C PHE A 19 -0.56 -8.64 -30.97
N ASP A 20 0.51 -9.45 -31.02
CA ASP A 20 1.38 -9.51 -32.20
C ASP A 20 0.66 -10.17 -33.40
N ASP A 21 -0.22 -11.14 -33.15
CA ASP A 21 -0.94 -11.87 -34.21
C ASP A 21 -2.23 -11.17 -34.67
N SER A 22 -2.98 -10.59 -33.73
CA SER A 22 -4.36 -10.13 -33.97
C SER A 22 -4.61 -8.66 -33.58
N GLY A 23 -3.62 -7.95 -33.04
CA GLY A 23 -3.71 -6.52 -32.71
C GLY A 23 -4.59 -6.19 -31.51
N PHE A 24 -4.96 -7.18 -30.68
CA PHE A 24 -5.73 -6.98 -29.45
C PHE A 24 -5.11 -7.72 -28.27
N PHE A 25 -5.31 -7.18 -27.08
CA PHE A 25 -4.97 -7.84 -25.83
C PHE A 25 -6.11 -8.74 -25.35
N THR A 26 -5.77 -9.82 -24.67
CA THR A 26 -6.74 -10.68 -23.98
C THR A 26 -6.70 -10.44 -22.48
N LEU A 27 -7.83 -10.70 -21.80
CA LEU A 27 -7.86 -10.74 -20.35
C LEU A 27 -7.48 -12.16 -19.90
N THR A 28 -6.34 -12.30 -19.24
CA THR A 28 -5.90 -13.57 -18.66
C THR A 28 -6.69 -13.89 -17.39
N THR A 29 -6.72 -12.93 -16.45
CA THR A 29 -7.40 -13.05 -15.15
C THR A 29 -7.82 -11.66 -14.67
N GLN A 30 -8.80 -11.60 -13.78
CA GLN A 30 -9.13 -10.38 -13.02
C GLN A 30 -9.55 -10.75 -11.60
N GLY A 31 -9.48 -9.80 -10.68
CA GLY A 31 -9.84 -10.02 -9.30
C GLY A 31 -9.98 -8.73 -8.51
N TYR A 32 -10.19 -8.87 -7.21
CA TYR A 32 -10.19 -7.76 -6.27
C TYR A 32 -9.53 -8.16 -4.95
N VAL A 33 -9.05 -7.16 -4.25
CA VAL A 33 -8.43 -7.26 -2.93
C VAL A 33 -9.14 -6.27 -2.03
N SER A 34 -9.73 -6.76 -0.95
CA SER A 34 -10.29 -5.96 0.12
C SER A 34 -9.79 -6.55 1.43
N PRO A 35 -9.14 -5.76 2.29
CA PRO A 35 -8.90 -6.19 3.65
C PRO A 35 -10.24 -6.35 4.38
N ARG A 36 -10.23 -7.16 5.43
CA ARG A 36 -11.36 -7.24 6.35
C ARG A 36 -11.17 -6.18 7.43
N HIS A 37 -12.17 -5.32 7.63
CA HIS A 37 -12.18 -4.23 8.62
C HIS A 37 -11.15 -3.11 8.41
N GLU A 38 -10.44 -3.11 7.27
CA GLU A 38 -9.46 -2.09 6.92
C GLU A 38 -9.66 -1.64 5.46
N ASP A 39 -9.15 -0.47 5.17
CA ASP A 39 -9.03 0.17 3.88
C ASP A 39 -7.68 -0.15 3.22
N LEU A 40 -7.74 -0.44 1.93
CA LEU A 40 -6.58 -0.55 1.04
C LEU A 40 -6.46 0.73 0.22
N GLU A 41 -5.40 1.49 0.47
CA GLU A 41 -5.19 2.79 -0.14
C GLU A 41 -4.04 2.80 -1.16
N PHE A 42 -4.34 3.36 -2.32
CA PHE A 42 -3.39 3.62 -3.42
C PHE A 42 -2.53 2.41 -3.82
N PRO A 43 -3.13 1.34 -4.35
CA PRO A 43 -2.39 0.16 -4.77
C PRO A 43 -1.35 0.47 -5.85
N ALA A 44 -0.17 -0.13 -5.73
CA ALA A 44 0.79 -0.31 -6.82
C ALA A 44 1.09 -1.79 -7.01
N MET A 45 1.50 -2.20 -8.21
CA MET A 45 1.75 -3.60 -8.53
C MET A 45 3.10 -3.76 -9.24
N ALA A 46 3.76 -4.88 -8.98
CA ALA A 46 4.92 -5.31 -9.75
C ALA A 46 4.88 -6.83 -9.93
N ALA A 47 5.25 -7.28 -11.13
CA ALA A 47 5.44 -8.68 -11.44
C ALA A 47 6.95 -8.95 -11.60
N GLY A 48 7.42 -10.03 -10.99
CA GLY A 48 8.71 -10.61 -11.31
C GLY A 48 8.64 -11.27 -12.68
N GLY A 49 9.73 -11.17 -13.44
CA GLY A 49 9.82 -11.86 -14.71
C GLY A 49 10.19 -13.34 -14.56
N SER A 50 10.70 -13.93 -15.64
CA SER A 50 11.03 -15.36 -15.66
C SER A 50 12.44 -15.63 -15.16
N SER A 51 12.61 -16.77 -14.47
CA SER A 51 13.91 -17.19 -13.94
C SER A 51 15.01 -17.29 -15.01
N SER A 52 14.64 -17.63 -16.25
CA SER A 52 15.56 -17.79 -17.36
C SER A 52 15.95 -16.50 -18.08
N GLN A 53 15.12 -15.45 -18.01
CA GLN A 53 15.35 -14.20 -18.74
C GLN A 53 15.88 -13.07 -17.85
N ASP A 54 15.44 -13.02 -16.60
CA ASP A 54 15.76 -11.90 -15.69
C ASP A 54 15.92 -12.33 -14.22
N GLY A 55 16.00 -13.63 -13.95
CA GLY A 55 16.17 -14.15 -12.59
C GLY A 55 14.96 -13.91 -11.69
N GLY A 56 13.78 -13.67 -12.27
CA GLY A 56 12.51 -13.59 -11.56
C GLY A 56 11.93 -14.96 -11.20
N ASN A 57 10.72 -14.94 -10.65
CA ASN A 57 9.99 -16.14 -10.20
C ASN A 57 8.53 -16.17 -10.68
N GLU A 58 8.18 -15.37 -11.69
CA GLU A 58 6.86 -15.33 -12.36
C GLU A 58 5.68 -15.00 -11.43
N LYS A 59 5.97 -14.48 -10.25
CA LYS A 59 4.97 -14.04 -9.26
C LYS A 59 4.93 -12.53 -9.18
N ALA A 60 3.86 -12.00 -8.59
CA ALA A 60 3.65 -10.58 -8.45
C ALA A 60 3.28 -10.19 -7.01
N ILE A 61 3.36 -8.89 -6.73
CA ILE A 61 2.77 -8.29 -5.54
C ILE A 61 1.85 -7.15 -5.91
N ILE A 62 0.90 -6.88 -5.03
CA ILE A 62 0.20 -5.61 -4.90
C ILE A 62 0.59 -5.00 -3.56
N THR A 63 1.16 -3.80 -3.58
CA THR A 63 1.57 -3.04 -2.39
C THR A 63 0.61 -1.87 -2.19
N PHE A 64 0.38 -1.49 -0.94
CA PHE A 64 -0.61 -0.48 -0.58
C PHE A 64 -0.38 0.04 0.84
N THR A 65 -0.96 1.20 1.12
CA THR A 65 -1.12 1.67 2.50
C THR A 65 -2.34 0.94 3.07
N LEU A 66 -2.17 0.29 4.21
CA LEU A 66 -3.24 -0.37 4.97
C LEU A 66 -3.61 0.51 6.17
N SER A 67 -4.86 0.90 6.25
CA SER A 67 -5.39 1.79 7.28
C SER A 67 -6.76 1.29 7.71
N GLY A 68 -7.15 1.56 8.95
CA GLY A 68 -8.51 1.35 9.41
C GLY A 68 -8.78 2.20 10.62
N ASN A 69 -9.79 1.82 11.41
CA ASN A 69 -10.29 2.64 12.52
C ASN A 69 -9.38 2.65 13.78
N GLY A 70 -8.07 2.82 13.60
CA GLY A 70 -7.30 3.81 14.34
C GLY A 70 -6.88 3.54 15.80
N GLY A 71 -6.59 2.30 16.19
CA GLY A 71 -5.86 1.97 17.42
C GLY A 71 -6.62 1.09 18.42
N PRO A 72 -5.92 0.59 19.47
CA PRO A 72 -5.90 -0.80 20.00
C PRO A 72 -7.21 -1.41 20.57
N THR A 73 -8.39 -0.87 20.26
CA THR A 73 -9.66 -1.21 20.95
C THR A 73 -10.89 -1.52 20.07
N GLY A 74 -10.74 -1.79 18.76
CA GLY A 74 -11.72 -2.57 17.96
C GLY A 74 -12.15 -1.94 16.63
N ALA A 75 -12.54 -2.68 15.58
CA ALA A 75 -12.80 -4.12 15.45
C ALA A 75 -11.52 -4.99 15.46
N ASP A 76 -11.59 -6.23 15.97
CA ASP A 76 -10.44 -7.14 16.15
C ASP A 76 -9.22 -6.55 16.89
N HIS A 77 -9.44 -5.62 17.84
CA HIS A 77 -8.43 -4.84 18.58
C HIS A 77 -7.79 -3.65 17.84
N GLY A 78 -8.51 -2.97 16.94
CA GLY A 78 -8.25 -1.55 16.70
C GLY A 78 -7.80 -1.15 15.31
N GLY A 79 -7.75 -2.07 14.35
CA GLY A 79 -7.26 -1.79 13.01
C GLY A 79 -5.87 -1.16 12.94
N PHE A 80 -5.41 -0.87 11.73
CA PHE A 80 -4.08 -0.35 11.49
C PHE A 80 -4.11 1.18 11.42
N TYR A 81 -3.17 1.83 12.12
CA TYR A 81 -2.71 3.14 11.64
C TYR A 81 -2.09 2.96 10.25
N PRO A 82 -2.05 4.01 9.40
CA PRO A 82 -1.50 3.94 8.06
C PRO A 82 -0.15 3.22 8.04
N SER A 83 -0.18 1.97 7.59
CA SER A 83 0.91 0.99 7.61
C SER A 83 1.25 0.63 6.17
N THR A 84 2.48 0.19 5.93
CA THR A 84 2.84 -0.37 4.62
C THR A 84 2.57 -1.86 4.60
N ALA A 85 1.86 -2.31 3.56
CA ALA A 85 1.47 -3.70 3.42
C ALA A 85 1.52 -4.15 1.97
N TYR A 86 1.60 -5.47 1.77
CA TYR A 86 1.56 -6.08 0.45
C TYR A 86 0.83 -7.43 0.47
N GLY A 87 0.23 -7.76 -0.66
CA GLY A 87 -0.29 -9.09 -0.96
C GLY A 87 0.48 -9.72 -2.11
N ARG A 88 0.55 -11.05 -2.13
CA ARG A 88 1.17 -11.82 -3.23
C ARG A 88 0.11 -12.26 -4.23
N LEU A 89 0.47 -12.31 -5.50
CA LEU A 89 -0.41 -12.64 -6.63
C LEU A 89 0.33 -13.50 -7.66
N THR A 90 -0.42 -14.18 -8.51
CA THR A 90 0.07 -14.77 -9.77
C THR A 90 -0.77 -14.27 -10.95
N SER A 91 -0.32 -14.53 -12.18
CA SER A 91 -1.08 -14.22 -13.40
C SER A 91 -2.43 -14.95 -13.48
N THR A 92 -2.63 -15.99 -12.67
CA THR A 92 -3.81 -16.86 -12.65
C THR A 92 -4.63 -16.77 -11.36
N SER A 93 -4.17 -16.03 -10.35
CA SER A 93 -4.89 -15.85 -9.10
C SER A 93 -5.99 -14.80 -9.24
N ASN A 94 -7.19 -15.09 -8.72
CA ASN A 94 -8.35 -14.19 -8.69
C ASN A 94 -8.41 -13.31 -7.41
N GLY A 95 -7.37 -13.38 -6.58
CA GLY A 95 -7.19 -12.64 -5.33
C GLY A 95 -5.80 -12.92 -4.76
N LEU A 96 -5.52 -12.44 -3.55
CA LEU A 96 -4.22 -12.68 -2.90
C LEU A 96 -3.98 -14.18 -2.68
N LEU A 97 -2.74 -14.61 -2.85
CA LEU A 97 -2.32 -15.97 -2.48
C LEU A 97 -2.61 -16.18 -0.98
N ASP A 98 -3.27 -17.31 -0.68
CA ASP A 98 -3.73 -17.71 0.66
C ASP A 98 -4.65 -16.68 1.36
N SER A 99 -5.16 -15.67 0.65
CA SER A 99 -5.89 -14.54 1.23
C SER A 99 -5.10 -13.80 2.32
N VAL A 100 -3.78 -13.69 2.17
CA VAL A 100 -2.88 -13.09 3.17
C VAL A 100 -2.39 -11.71 2.75
N ILE A 101 -2.57 -10.74 3.65
CA ILE A 101 -1.90 -9.43 3.63
C ILE A 101 -0.70 -9.50 4.58
N ASN A 102 0.45 -9.03 4.10
CA ASN A 102 1.70 -8.98 4.86
C ASN A 102 1.96 -7.53 5.23
N ILE A 103 2.23 -7.26 6.50
CA ILE A 103 2.65 -5.92 6.95
C ILE A 103 4.17 -5.83 6.82
N ALA A 104 4.65 -4.78 6.15
CA ALA A 104 6.07 -4.52 5.98
C ALA A 104 6.63 -3.61 7.09
N ASP A 105 5.91 -2.55 7.43
CA ASP A 105 6.15 -1.64 8.56
C ASP A 105 4.82 -1.11 9.13
N LEU A 106 4.75 -1.05 10.45
CA LEU A 106 3.57 -0.60 11.17
C LEU A 106 3.51 0.93 11.27
N GLY A 107 2.34 1.48 10.98
CA GLY A 107 2.00 2.85 11.32
C GLY A 107 1.90 3.06 12.83
N GLN A 108 2.27 4.24 13.32
CA GLN A 108 2.37 4.53 14.75
C GLN A 108 1.40 5.60 15.26
N SER A 109 0.69 6.31 14.39
CA SER A 109 -0.31 7.30 14.80
C SER A 109 -1.38 7.52 13.74
N PRO A 110 -2.55 8.08 14.11
CA PRO A 110 -3.53 8.50 13.12
C PRO A 110 -3.02 9.71 12.36
N GLN A 111 -3.67 9.98 11.25
CA GLN A 111 -3.49 11.22 10.49
C GLN A 111 -3.64 12.49 11.33
N ASP A 112 -2.89 13.55 11.01
CA ASP A 112 -2.85 14.81 11.78
C ASP A 112 -3.78 15.93 11.25
N GLY A 113 -4.50 15.70 10.15
CA GLY A 113 -5.45 16.66 9.57
C GLY A 113 -4.82 17.82 8.80
N PHE A 114 -3.49 17.95 8.76
CA PHE A 114 -2.85 19.16 8.27
C PHE A 114 -2.87 19.27 6.74
N THR A 115 -2.88 18.15 6.03
CA THR A 115 -2.76 18.13 4.56
C THR A 115 -3.94 17.53 3.82
N GLU A 116 -5.09 17.41 4.48
CA GLU A 116 -6.29 16.86 3.84
C GLU A 116 -6.64 17.61 2.54
N TYR A 117 -6.99 16.86 1.50
CA TYR A 117 -7.67 17.40 0.32
C TYR A 117 -9.09 17.81 0.74
N LEU A 118 -9.44 19.07 0.53
CA LEU A 118 -10.83 19.53 0.63
C LEU A 118 -11.66 18.78 -0.44
N GLY A 119 -12.53 17.88 0.00
CA GLY A 119 -13.50 17.25 -0.88
C GLY A 119 -14.57 18.27 -1.30
N PHE A 120 -14.76 18.49 -2.60
CA PHE A 120 -15.86 19.34 -3.07
C PHE A 120 -16.68 18.66 -4.19
N PRO A 121 -17.97 18.33 -3.93
CA PRO A 121 -18.63 18.24 -2.62
C PRO A 121 -18.26 16.91 -1.92
N GLY A 122 -17.75 16.93 -0.69
CA GLY A 122 -17.47 15.70 0.05
C GLY A 122 -16.69 15.87 1.35
N PRO A 123 -16.48 14.78 2.11
CA PRO A 123 -15.59 14.80 3.27
C PRO A 123 -14.17 15.15 2.83
N THR A 124 -13.40 15.75 3.74
CA THR A 124 -11.96 15.90 3.53
C THR A 124 -11.34 14.51 3.37
N ARG A 125 -10.52 14.36 2.32
CA ARG A 125 -9.76 13.13 2.11
C ARG A 125 -8.34 13.35 2.61
N PRO A 126 -7.86 12.54 3.53
CA PRO A 126 -6.49 12.66 3.97
C PRO A 126 -5.46 12.54 2.82
N ARG A 127 -4.29 13.18 2.94
CA ARG A 127 -3.24 13.18 1.89
C ARG A 127 -2.34 11.93 1.90
N TRP A 128 -2.49 11.04 2.88
CA TRP A 128 -1.70 9.82 3.01
C TRP A 128 -1.96 8.88 1.84
N GLY A 129 -0.93 8.14 1.44
CA GLY A 129 -1.01 7.16 0.35
C GLY A 129 -0.94 7.75 -1.06
N ASP A 130 -0.84 9.07 -1.25
CA ASP A 130 -0.83 9.72 -2.57
C ASP A 130 0.22 9.18 -3.57
N TYR A 131 1.25 8.50 -3.07
CA TYR A 131 2.14 7.66 -3.88
C TYR A 131 2.46 6.33 -3.18
N ASN A 132 2.32 5.25 -3.94
CA ASN A 132 2.97 3.96 -3.69
C ASN A 132 3.60 3.50 -5.01
N ASN A 133 4.69 2.74 -4.94
CA ASN A 133 5.34 2.18 -6.13
C ASN A 133 5.96 0.82 -5.81
N ALA A 134 6.03 -0.05 -6.82
CA ALA A 134 6.75 -1.31 -6.74
C ALA A 134 7.49 -1.55 -8.06
N ILE A 135 8.71 -2.08 -7.96
CA ILE A 135 9.56 -2.41 -9.10
C ILE A 135 10.25 -3.75 -8.89
N PHE A 136 10.27 -4.57 -9.94
CA PHE A 136 11.11 -5.74 -9.98
C PHE A 136 12.55 -5.35 -10.38
N LEU A 137 13.54 -5.88 -9.67
CA LEU A 137 14.95 -5.72 -10.04
C LEU A 137 15.47 -7.03 -10.68
N PRO A 138 15.77 -7.04 -12.00
CA PRO A 138 16.38 -8.19 -12.66
C PRO A 138 17.64 -8.68 -11.96
N TRP A 139 17.84 -10.00 -11.94
CA TRP A 139 19.01 -10.69 -11.38
C TRP A 139 19.26 -10.45 -9.90
N SER A 140 18.26 -9.95 -9.18
CA SER A 140 18.30 -9.73 -7.72
C SER A 140 17.94 -10.97 -6.90
N GLY A 141 17.64 -12.10 -7.57
CA GLY A 141 17.07 -13.31 -6.97
C GLY A 141 15.57 -13.19 -6.72
N GLY A 142 14.82 -12.63 -7.67
CA GLY A 142 13.37 -12.48 -7.57
C GLY A 142 12.88 -11.33 -6.67
N LYS A 143 13.74 -10.36 -6.31
CA LYS A 143 13.33 -9.28 -5.42
C LYS A 143 12.50 -8.24 -6.15
N ILE A 144 11.37 -7.91 -5.52
CA ILE A 144 10.58 -6.74 -5.83
C ILE A 144 10.81 -5.73 -4.71
N TYR A 145 11.26 -4.54 -5.07
CA TYR A 145 11.38 -3.39 -4.18
C TYR A 145 10.10 -2.58 -4.25
N PHE A 146 9.66 -2.07 -3.11
CA PHE A 146 8.47 -1.23 -3.07
C PHE A 146 8.62 -0.12 -2.05
N ALA A 147 7.94 0.98 -2.34
CA ALA A 147 7.87 2.15 -1.49
C ALA A 147 6.41 2.50 -1.25
N THR A 148 6.07 2.67 0.02
CA THR A 148 4.70 2.93 0.44
C THR A 148 4.68 4.07 1.45
N ASN A 149 3.69 4.95 1.34
CA ASN A 149 3.47 6.01 2.31
C ASN A 149 2.88 5.44 3.62
N TYR A 150 3.43 5.84 4.77
CA TYR A 150 2.98 5.38 6.09
C TYR A 150 3.27 6.43 7.17
N ILE A 151 2.73 6.22 8.38
CA ILE A 151 2.98 7.10 9.53
C ILE A 151 3.99 6.44 10.48
N GLN A 152 5.24 6.85 10.36
CA GLN A 152 6.38 6.15 10.94
C GLN A 152 6.62 6.42 12.43
N TYR A 153 6.03 7.48 12.97
CA TYR A 153 6.24 7.93 14.34
C TYR A 153 4.91 8.27 15.05
N PRO A 154 4.89 8.25 16.39
CA PRO A 154 3.73 8.70 17.16
C PRO A 154 3.46 10.19 16.96
N ASN A 155 2.25 10.63 17.33
CA ASN A 155 1.95 12.05 17.35
C ASN A 155 2.64 12.75 18.53
N CYS A 156 3.40 13.80 18.23
CA CYS A 156 3.96 14.72 19.23
C CYS A 156 2.99 15.84 19.60
N LEU A 157 3.10 16.36 20.81
CA LEU A 157 2.30 17.49 21.25
C LEU A 157 2.96 18.82 20.84
N PRO A 158 2.25 19.96 20.95
CA PRO A 158 2.78 21.26 20.57
C PRO A 158 4.09 21.68 21.26
N PRO A 159 4.34 21.38 22.56
CA PRO A 159 5.60 21.75 23.22
C PRO A 159 6.87 21.15 22.59
N GLU A 160 6.75 20.05 21.87
CA GLU A 160 7.85 19.34 21.21
C GLU A 160 8.32 20.05 19.93
N PHE A 161 7.49 20.94 19.38
CA PHE A 161 7.86 21.78 18.25
C PHE A 161 8.36 23.14 18.76
N THR A 162 9.56 23.53 18.34
CA THR A 162 10.13 24.82 18.73
C THR A 162 10.34 25.71 17.50
N LEU A 163 10.46 27.02 17.71
CA LEU A 163 10.76 27.93 16.59
C LEU A 163 12.14 27.70 15.97
N THR A 164 13.03 26.99 16.67
CA THR A 164 14.39 26.66 16.21
C THR A 164 14.48 25.27 15.60
N MET A 165 13.67 24.32 16.07
CA MET A 165 13.53 22.97 15.54
C MET A 165 12.06 22.75 15.14
N GLY A 166 11.80 22.84 13.84
CA GLY A 166 10.48 22.57 13.25
C GLY A 166 10.10 21.10 13.26
N THR A 167 10.94 20.23 13.83
CA THR A 167 10.70 18.81 13.94
C THR A 167 10.59 18.35 15.39
N CYS A 168 9.81 17.30 15.63
CA CYS A 168 9.73 16.63 16.91
C CYS A 168 10.92 15.67 17.06
N ASP A 169 11.97 16.10 17.74
CA ASP A 169 13.19 15.33 17.96
C ASP A 169 13.79 14.70 16.67
N GLY A 170 13.65 15.39 15.53
CA GLY A 170 14.14 14.92 14.23
C GLY A 170 13.27 13.87 13.54
N THR A 171 12.11 13.53 14.07
CA THR A 171 11.26 12.43 13.57
C THR A 171 10.15 12.88 12.61
N ARG A 172 9.49 14.01 12.89
CA ARG A 172 8.38 14.55 12.08
C ARG A 172 8.37 16.06 12.09
N ASP A 173 7.83 16.70 11.05
CA ASP A 173 7.63 18.15 10.98
C ASP A 173 6.27 18.53 11.58
N GLY A 174 6.12 19.77 12.08
CA GLY A 174 4.84 20.26 12.62
C GLY A 174 3.69 20.26 11.60
N TYR A 175 4.02 20.18 10.31
CA TYR A 175 3.10 20.21 9.18
C TYR A 175 3.02 18.86 8.43
N ALA A 176 3.71 17.82 8.90
CA ALA A 176 3.65 16.49 8.30
C ALA A 176 4.04 15.37 9.26
N ASN A 177 3.15 14.41 9.51
CA ASN A 177 3.44 13.19 10.26
C ASN A 177 3.65 11.91 9.42
N TRP A 178 3.80 12.02 8.09
CA TRP A 178 4.03 10.87 7.20
C TRP A 178 5.45 10.75 6.67
N GLY A 179 5.77 9.55 6.18
CA GLY A 179 7.01 9.27 5.47
C GLY A 179 6.87 8.10 4.50
N THR A 180 8.01 7.68 3.96
CA THR A 180 8.09 6.60 2.98
C THR A 180 8.82 5.43 3.59
N SER A 181 8.13 4.31 3.68
CA SER A 181 8.76 3.02 3.94
C SER A 181 9.30 2.47 2.61
N VAL A 182 10.53 1.96 2.60
CA VAL A 182 11.15 1.31 1.43
C VAL A 182 11.55 -0.11 1.82
N ASN A 183 10.97 -1.08 1.13
CA ASN A 183 11.06 -2.50 1.45
C ASN A 183 11.39 -3.34 0.22
N PHE A 184 11.71 -4.63 0.44
CA PHE A 184 11.75 -5.62 -0.62
C PHE A 184 11.13 -6.96 -0.18
N VAL A 185 10.68 -7.74 -1.15
CA VAL A 185 10.17 -9.10 -0.95
C VAL A 185 10.55 -9.99 -2.13
N VAL A 186 10.72 -11.29 -1.86
CA VAL A 186 10.70 -12.33 -2.90
C VAL A 186 9.32 -13.01 -2.82
N PRO A 187 8.46 -12.89 -3.84
CA PRO A 187 7.09 -13.40 -3.76
C PRO A 187 6.97 -14.93 -3.71
#